data_AF-A0A819BA05-F1
#
_entry.id   AF-A0A819BA05-F1
#
_cell.length_a   1.000
_cell.length_b   1.000
_cell.length_c   1.000
_cell.angle_alpha   90.00
_cell.angle_beta   90.00
_cell.angle_gamma   90.00
#
_symmetry.space_group_name_H-M   'P 1'
#
loop_
_entity.id
_entity.type
_entity.pdbx_description
1 polymer ?
#
loop_
_entity_poly.entity_id
_entity_poly.type
_entity_poly.pdbx_seq_one_letter_code
_entity_poly.pdbx_strand_id
1 'polypeptide(L)'
;MSEQDKIILALIEHLKKKLLLITYSNDTENSNDDDECTKKLTENRYKLIHTMCQTTKVMDYLESTGIIPRSVCSRILHEYRVPEDRNRALIDFLHSRAKNAFRPLIEALYLSGVSPRVLKPEIRDRFLDMEAKINNITDPDRTSVDVWKSLKGPNATRETRMEVVAWIAVCQFYCRLEGGFVRDWVVGNYSSKPSNLLPNQWVQYHPSGVPYLNSELVPSDLDCHLPQSKNFDIEAFIDALYSYGISATTIRQDWRYIVLIDKNTKTGPFTMDLIEPHIALTHDRIDFDVSNLLLERGYTKDLGMRVDIAGGLYPIQLETIVENIRNKNFQVLRPIDGENGPNTSGTVAERIQRMKSRGWTQIGKPLSFIPDPPSTYNAALIPYPSTTVLYQDLVTQIKKIPGANVISIEQIKNPNIEALYEYMKRTIAKECPGNDPNERELFHGTSGQAIEGIINTGFDDRFFSPDGAWGRGAYFADNPRKSNDYAPRDAQTNRRVIFYNKVILGVESEQQNTNNTLSAAPQNHHSVHAVGGWAGFQYHEYIIYRYGQALPYLKITYTA
;
A
#
# COMPACT_ATOMS: atom_id res chain seq x y z
N MET A 1 34.81 -14.03 -13.27
CA MET A 1 34.22 -12.91 -12.51
C MET A 1 33.15 -12.28 -13.38
N SER A 2 31.90 -12.36 -12.96
CA SER A 2 30.76 -11.84 -13.71
C SER A 2 30.85 -10.32 -13.85
N GLU A 3 30.13 -9.72 -14.80
CA GLU A 3 30.08 -8.26 -14.92
C GLU A 3 29.52 -7.61 -13.63
N GLN A 4 28.60 -8.31 -12.95
CA GLN A 4 28.11 -7.98 -11.60
C GLN A 4 29.22 -7.96 -10.55
N ASP A 5 30.10 -8.96 -10.52
CA ASP A 5 31.21 -9.01 -9.55
C ASP A 5 32.22 -7.88 -9.77
N LYS A 6 32.42 -7.45 -11.03
CA LYS A 6 33.28 -6.31 -11.37
C LYS A 6 32.69 -4.98 -10.89
N ILE A 7 31.38 -4.81 -11.01
CA ILE A 7 30.67 -3.61 -10.53
C ILE A 7 30.68 -3.56 -9.00
N ILE A 8 30.46 -4.68 -8.33
CA ILE A 8 30.56 -4.81 -6.88
C ILE A 8 31.97 -4.47 -6.40
N LEU A 9 33.02 -5.00 -7.04
CA LEU A 9 34.41 -4.70 -6.71
C LEU A 9 34.78 -3.24 -6.99
N ALA A 10 34.26 -2.62 -8.05
CA ALA A 10 34.47 -1.21 -8.34
C ALA A 10 33.77 -0.29 -7.33
N LEU A 11 32.56 -0.63 -6.89
CA LEU A 11 31.82 0.08 -5.85
C LEU A 11 32.55 -0.03 -4.50
N ILE A 12 33.08 -1.22 -4.19
CA ILE A 12 33.88 -1.50 -3.00
C ILE A 12 35.23 -0.77 -3.03
N GLU A 13 35.93 -0.73 -4.17
CA GLU A 13 37.18 0.04 -4.32
C GLU A 13 36.94 1.53 -4.15
N HIS A 14 35.83 2.04 -4.68
CA HIS A 14 35.43 3.44 -4.54
C HIS A 14 35.11 3.79 -3.08
N LEU A 15 34.37 2.91 -2.39
CA LEU A 15 34.10 3.04 -0.95
C LEU A 15 35.39 2.94 -0.13
N LYS A 16 36.31 2.03 -0.47
CA LYS A 16 37.64 1.92 0.16
C LYS A 16 38.49 3.18 -0.06
N LYS A 17 38.48 3.77 -1.26
CA LYS A 17 39.19 5.03 -1.54
C LYS A 17 38.65 6.19 -0.72
N LYS A 18 37.32 6.34 -0.61
CA LYS A 18 36.70 7.37 0.25
C LYS A 18 36.92 7.11 1.74
N LEU A 19 36.93 5.85 2.20
CA LEU A 19 37.25 5.49 3.59
C LEU A 19 38.72 5.70 3.94
N LEU A 20 39.67 5.50 3.00
CA LEU A 20 41.09 5.81 3.20
C LEU A 20 41.37 7.33 3.18
N LEU A 21 40.60 8.11 2.43
CA LEU A 21 40.71 9.57 2.43
C LEU A 21 40.23 10.20 3.75
N ILE A 22 39.29 9.55 4.45
CA ILE A 22 38.76 10.03 5.73
C ILE A 22 39.63 9.63 6.93
N THR A 23 40.44 8.57 6.82
CA THR A 23 41.43 8.23 7.87
C THR A 23 42.71 9.07 7.80
N TYR A 24 42.89 9.91 6.76
CA TYR A 24 44.07 10.77 6.61
C TYR A 24 43.78 12.26 6.35
N SER A 25 42.52 12.72 6.38
CA SER A 25 42.19 14.15 6.25
C SER A 25 41.56 14.69 7.53
N ASN A 26 42.40 14.88 8.56
CA ASN A 26 42.39 16.18 9.22
C ASN A 26 43.29 17.06 8.37
N ASP A 27 42.74 17.71 7.35
CA ASP A 27 43.12 19.04 6.86
C ASP A 27 42.66 19.27 5.41
N THR A 28 41.97 20.41 5.25
CA THR A 28 41.72 21.23 4.04
C THR A 28 40.74 20.78 2.95
N GLU A 29 39.94 21.79 2.57
CA GLU A 29 38.84 21.89 1.61
C GLU A 29 39.13 21.39 0.18
N ASN A 30 38.16 20.69 -0.44
CA ASN A 30 37.87 20.81 -1.87
C ASN A 30 36.47 20.27 -2.23
N SER A 31 35.65 21.08 -2.92
CA SER A 31 34.20 20.91 -3.10
C SER A 31 33.74 20.29 -4.44
N ASN A 32 34.65 19.76 -5.26
CA ASN A 32 34.31 19.26 -6.61
C ASN A 32 34.14 17.72 -6.72
N ASP A 33 34.62 16.93 -5.75
CA ASP A 33 34.57 15.44 -5.84
C ASP A 33 33.23 14.84 -5.41
N ASP A 34 32.41 15.57 -4.65
CA ASP A 34 31.12 15.08 -4.18
C ASP A 34 30.04 15.07 -5.29
N ASP A 35 30.16 15.95 -6.28
CA ASP A 35 29.16 16.10 -7.35
C ASP A 35 29.26 14.98 -8.41
N GLU A 36 30.49 14.56 -8.76
CA GLU A 36 30.71 13.45 -9.70
C GLU A 36 30.38 12.07 -9.09
N CYS A 37 30.60 11.92 -7.78
CA CYS A 37 30.22 10.74 -7.00
C CYS A 37 28.68 10.57 -6.96
N THR A 38 27.96 11.66 -6.68
CA THR A 38 26.50 11.71 -6.63
C THR A 38 25.86 11.40 -8.00
N LYS A 39 26.49 11.90 -9.06
CA LYS A 39 26.07 11.63 -10.44
C LYS A 39 26.22 10.16 -10.82
N LYS A 40 27.35 9.52 -10.51
CA LYS A 40 27.60 8.09 -10.77
C LYS A 40 26.70 7.16 -9.96
N LEU A 41 26.35 7.53 -8.73
CA LEU A 41 25.40 6.78 -7.89
C LEU A 41 23.98 6.86 -8.44
N THR A 42 23.58 8.03 -8.95
CA THR A 42 22.28 8.25 -9.58
C THR A 42 22.16 7.46 -10.89
N GLU A 43 23.20 7.47 -11.73
CA GLU A 43 23.26 6.73 -13.00
C GLU A 43 23.20 5.20 -12.81
N ASN A 44 23.67 4.68 -11.67
CA ASN A 44 23.71 3.24 -11.38
C ASN A 44 22.65 2.77 -10.37
N ARG A 45 21.68 3.62 -10.03
CA ARG A 45 20.65 3.41 -9.00
C ARG A 45 19.92 2.07 -9.12
N TYR A 46 19.53 1.65 -10.33
CA TYR A 46 18.82 0.39 -10.55
C TYR A 46 19.66 -0.85 -10.21
N LYS A 47 20.96 -0.84 -10.55
CA LYS A 47 21.89 -1.93 -10.24
C LYS A 47 22.22 -1.98 -8.74
N LEU A 48 22.23 -0.80 -8.10
CA LEU A 48 22.42 -0.64 -6.66
C LEU A 48 21.24 -1.30 -5.90
N ILE A 49 20.00 -0.92 -6.21
CA ILE A 49 18.76 -1.52 -5.67
C ILE A 49 18.76 -3.05 -5.84
N HIS A 50 19.05 -3.52 -7.06
CA HIS A 50 19.04 -4.96 -7.36
C HIS A 50 20.09 -5.75 -6.56
N THR A 51 21.27 -5.18 -6.36
CA THR A 51 22.36 -5.77 -5.54
C THR A 51 21.98 -5.79 -4.05
N MET A 52 21.22 -4.80 -3.61
CA MET A 52 20.83 -4.61 -2.21
C MET A 52 19.61 -5.44 -1.80
N CYS A 53 18.86 -6.00 -2.76
CA CYS A 53 17.93 -7.10 -2.51
C CYS A 53 18.65 -8.42 -2.13
N GLN A 54 19.99 -8.49 -2.20
CA GLN A 54 20.80 -9.63 -1.76
C GLN A 54 21.50 -9.35 -0.41
N THR A 55 20.74 -8.86 0.57
CA THR A 55 21.21 -8.40 1.89
C THR A 55 22.20 -9.35 2.58
N THR A 56 22.00 -10.66 2.46
CA THR A 56 22.90 -11.67 3.05
C THR A 56 24.33 -11.55 2.52
N LYS A 57 24.52 -11.36 1.21
CA LYS A 57 25.87 -11.24 0.62
C LYS A 57 26.56 -9.93 1.01
N VAL A 58 25.80 -8.86 1.19
CA VAL A 58 26.31 -7.57 1.68
C VAL A 58 26.74 -7.71 3.14
N MET A 59 25.94 -8.37 3.98
CA MET A 59 26.29 -8.63 5.38
C MET A 59 27.49 -9.57 5.52
N ASP A 60 27.56 -10.66 4.75
CA ASP A 60 28.71 -11.58 4.74
C ASP A 60 30.01 -10.87 4.37
N TYR A 61 29.94 -9.92 3.42
CA TYR A 61 31.08 -9.09 3.03
C TYR A 61 31.49 -8.10 4.14
N LEU A 62 30.53 -7.36 4.72
CA LEU A 62 30.80 -6.41 5.81
C LEU A 62 31.32 -7.11 7.07
N GLU A 63 30.87 -8.34 7.33
CA GLU A 63 31.39 -9.21 8.39
C GLU A 63 32.83 -9.65 8.11
N SER A 64 33.10 -10.20 6.92
CA SER A 64 34.43 -10.69 6.54
C SER A 64 35.49 -9.58 6.47
N THR A 65 35.06 -8.32 6.32
CA THR A 65 35.92 -7.14 6.35
C THR A 65 36.02 -6.47 7.72
N GLY A 66 35.32 -6.97 8.74
CA GLY A 66 35.38 -6.47 10.12
C GLY A 66 34.65 -5.14 10.36
N ILE A 67 33.90 -4.64 9.38
CA ILE A 67 33.13 -3.38 9.48
C ILE A 67 31.93 -3.56 10.43
N ILE A 68 31.29 -4.73 10.37
CA ILE A 68 30.21 -5.12 11.29
C ILE A 68 30.60 -6.42 12.02
N PRO A 69 30.39 -6.52 13.35
CA PRO A 69 30.67 -7.76 14.07
C PRO A 69 29.74 -8.89 13.65
N ARG A 70 30.26 -10.13 13.60
CA ARG A 70 29.48 -11.35 13.34
C ARG A 70 28.24 -11.52 14.22
N SER A 71 28.31 -11.06 15.47
CA SER A 71 27.17 -11.07 16.41
C SER A 71 26.04 -10.15 15.96
N VAL A 72 26.35 -9.02 15.32
CA VAL A 72 25.37 -8.08 14.77
C VAL A 72 24.74 -8.64 13.51
N CYS A 73 25.51 -9.23 12.59
CA CYS A 73 24.97 -9.94 11.42
C CYS A 73 24.03 -11.06 11.83
N SER A 74 24.46 -11.90 12.77
CA SER A 74 23.67 -13.03 13.26
C SER A 74 22.37 -12.56 13.91
N ARG A 75 22.42 -11.47 14.69
CA ARG A 75 21.24 -10.85 15.28
C ARG A 75 20.29 -10.29 14.22
N ILE A 76 20.80 -9.56 13.22
CA ILE A 76 19.97 -9.01 12.14
C ILE A 76 19.32 -10.14 11.31
N LEU A 77 20.08 -11.19 10.98
CA LEU A 77 19.54 -12.34 10.24
C LEU A 77 18.48 -13.12 11.02
N HIS A 78 18.60 -13.14 12.36
CA HIS A 78 17.69 -13.84 13.26
C HIS A 78 16.41 -13.04 13.55
N GLU A 79 16.56 -11.74 13.85
CA GLU A 79 15.45 -10.85 14.23
C GLU A 79 14.60 -10.42 13.03
N TYR A 80 15.20 -10.27 11.85
CA TYR A 80 14.53 -9.74 10.66
C TYR A 80 14.46 -10.80 9.57
N ARG A 81 13.25 -11.14 9.12
CA ARG A 81 13.00 -12.22 8.15
C ARG A 81 12.96 -11.75 6.70
N VAL A 82 12.65 -10.47 6.50
CA VAL A 82 12.43 -9.85 5.19
C VAL A 82 13.69 -9.05 4.78
N PRO A 83 14.19 -9.17 3.53
CA PRO A 83 15.42 -8.51 3.08
C PRO A 83 15.47 -7.00 3.34
N GLU A 84 14.35 -6.33 3.13
CA GLU A 84 14.13 -4.89 3.33
C GLU A 84 14.41 -4.46 4.77
N ASP A 85 14.02 -5.28 5.74
CA ASP A 85 14.19 -4.98 7.15
C ASP A 85 15.56 -5.37 7.67
N ARG A 86 16.18 -6.40 7.08
CA ARG A 86 17.61 -6.67 7.30
C ARG A 86 18.44 -5.50 6.79
N ASN A 87 18.08 -4.93 5.65
CA ASN A 87 18.68 -3.70 5.12
C ASN A 87 18.48 -2.55 6.10
N ARG A 88 17.26 -2.34 6.63
CA ARG A 88 16.95 -1.27 7.58
C ARG A 88 17.67 -1.44 8.93
N ALA A 89 17.77 -2.65 9.47
CA ALA A 89 18.50 -2.92 10.70
C ALA A 89 20.02 -2.76 10.54
N LEU A 90 20.54 -3.13 9.38
CA LEU A 90 21.93 -2.86 8.99
C LEU A 90 22.18 -1.35 8.86
N ILE A 91 21.25 -0.60 8.26
CA ILE A 91 21.27 0.87 8.20
C ILE A 91 21.33 1.46 9.60
N ASP A 92 20.42 1.07 10.50
CA ASP A 92 20.37 1.60 11.87
C ASP A 92 21.68 1.37 12.63
N PHE A 93 22.27 0.18 12.46
CA PHE A 93 23.58 -0.13 13.04
C PHE A 93 24.68 0.78 12.48
N LEU A 94 24.74 0.96 11.16
CA LEU A 94 25.72 1.82 10.49
C LEU A 94 25.52 3.30 10.85
N HIS A 95 24.27 3.75 10.96
CA HIS A 95 23.86 5.11 11.32
C HIS A 95 24.32 5.47 12.74
N SER A 96 24.25 4.51 13.68
CA SER A 96 24.71 4.69 15.05
C SER A 96 26.24 4.89 15.18
N ARG A 97 27.01 4.50 14.16
CA ARG A 97 28.49 4.52 14.20
C ARG A 97 29.15 5.56 13.30
N ALA A 98 28.50 6.05 12.24
CA ALA A 98 29.08 7.10 11.38
C ALA A 98 27.98 7.88 10.63
N LYS A 99 27.46 8.94 11.27
CA LYS A 99 26.32 9.77 10.79
C LYS A 99 26.48 10.35 9.37
N ASN A 100 27.71 10.52 8.83
CA ASN A 100 27.93 11.16 7.53
C ASN A 100 28.50 10.26 6.42
N ALA A 101 29.20 9.16 6.75
CA ALA A 101 29.97 8.38 5.77
C ALA A 101 29.13 7.38 4.94
N PHE A 102 27.96 6.96 5.46
CA PHE A 102 27.14 5.92 4.84
C PHE A 102 25.86 6.44 4.17
N ARG A 103 25.61 7.76 4.19
CA ARG A 103 24.38 8.38 3.69
C ARG A 103 23.96 7.95 2.27
N PRO A 104 24.86 7.85 1.26
CA PRO A 104 24.45 7.44 -0.08
C PRO A 104 24.11 5.94 -0.20
N LEU A 105 24.71 5.10 0.64
CA LEU A 105 24.37 3.67 0.74
C LEU A 105 23.00 3.48 1.42
N ILE A 106 22.71 4.32 2.42
CA ILE A 106 21.45 4.36 3.15
C ILE A 106 20.29 4.76 2.21
N GLU A 107 20.46 5.81 1.40
CA GLU A 107 19.47 6.27 0.43
C GLU A 107 19.10 5.21 -0.63
N ALA A 108 20.04 4.33 -0.98
CA ALA A 108 19.79 3.24 -1.91
C ALA A 108 19.18 1.98 -1.26
N LEU A 109 19.33 1.78 0.05
CA LEU A 109 18.78 0.63 0.81
C LEU A 109 17.29 0.80 1.16
N TYR A 110 16.77 2.03 1.18
CA TYR A 110 15.39 2.35 1.57
C TYR A 110 14.31 2.07 0.52
N LEU A 111 14.66 1.49 -0.63
CA LEU A 111 13.78 1.40 -1.81
C LEU A 111 12.92 0.12 -1.85
N SER A 112 12.04 -0.04 -0.87
CA SER A 112 10.88 -0.96 -0.92
C SER A 112 9.55 -0.30 -0.59
N GLY A 113 9.49 1.03 -0.75
CA GLY A 113 8.30 1.86 -0.66
C GLY A 113 8.61 3.26 -1.21
N VAL A 114 7.60 4.14 -1.26
CA VAL A 114 7.81 5.54 -1.65
C VAL A 114 8.64 6.21 -0.55
N SER A 115 9.96 6.31 -0.77
CA SER A 115 10.86 6.87 0.24
C SER A 115 10.41 8.29 0.63
N PRO A 116 10.49 8.66 1.92
CA PRO A 116 10.29 10.03 2.35
C PRO A 116 11.12 11.00 1.50
N ARG A 117 10.50 12.12 1.12
CA ARG A 117 11.13 13.10 0.24
C ARG A 117 11.40 14.36 1.04
N VAL A 118 12.60 14.92 0.86
CA VAL A 118 12.92 16.27 1.30
C VAL A 118 12.08 17.23 0.46
N LEU A 119 11.35 18.15 1.11
CA LEU A 119 10.72 19.25 0.38
C LEU A 119 11.78 20.12 -0.30
N LYS A 120 11.47 20.61 -1.50
CA LYS A 120 12.43 21.45 -2.22
C LYS A 120 12.78 22.71 -1.40
N PRO A 121 14.04 23.18 -1.45
CA PRO A 121 14.50 24.31 -0.64
C PRO A 121 13.61 25.55 -0.75
N GLU A 122 13.06 25.83 -1.94
CA GLU A 122 12.29 27.05 -2.22
C GLU A 122 10.98 27.15 -1.43
N ILE A 123 10.41 26.01 -1.02
CA ILE A 123 9.20 25.96 -0.20
C ILE A 123 9.49 25.67 1.27
N ARG A 124 10.66 25.12 1.58
CA ARG A 124 11.05 24.68 2.91
C ARG A 124 11.06 25.82 3.92
N ASP A 125 11.60 26.97 3.53
CA ASP A 125 11.69 28.16 4.38
C ASP A 125 10.31 28.70 4.78
N ARG A 126 9.25 28.35 4.03
CA ARG A 126 7.86 28.73 4.33
C ARG A 126 7.23 27.87 5.43
N PHE A 127 7.84 26.74 5.79
CA PHE A 127 7.23 25.70 6.63
C PHE A 127 8.13 25.19 7.77
N LEU A 128 8.93 26.08 8.38
CA LEU A 128 9.84 25.73 9.48
C LEU A 128 9.11 25.16 10.72
N ASP A 129 7.88 25.60 10.98
CA ASP A 129 7.02 25.09 12.05
C ASP A 129 6.69 23.60 11.86
N MET A 130 6.47 23.20 10.61
CA MET A 130 6.20 21.81 10.23
C MET A 130 7.45 20.95 10.40
N GLU A 131 8.63 21.42 9.98
CA GLU A 131 9.89 20.67 10.18
C GLU A 131 10.17 20.41 11.67
N ALA A 132 9.92 21.40 12.52
CA ALA A 132 10.09 21.22 13.97
C ALA A 132 9.17 20.12 14.52
N LYS A 133 7.92 20.05 14.04
CA LYS A 133 6.96 19.00 14.44
C LYS A 133 7.35 17.62 13.90
N ILE A 134 7.84 17.54 12.66
CA ILE A 134 8.39 16.30 12.09
C ILE A 134 9.52 15.82 13.00
N ASN A 135 10.49 16.69 13.29
CA ASN A 135 11.63 16.36 14.16
C ASN A 135 11.18 15.89 15.56
N ASN A 136 10.20 16.56 16.17
CA ASN A 136 9.66 16.15 17.47
C ASN A 136 9.11 14.70 17.48
N ILE A 137 8.68 14.20 16.33
CA ILE A 137 8.07 12.87 16.19
C ILE A 137 9.09 11.83 15.72
N THR A 138 9.99 12.20 14.81
CA THR A 138 10.83 11.23 14.07
C THR A 138 12.28 11.17 14.55
N ASP A 139 12.73 12.09 15.42
CA ASP A 139 14.09 12.07 15.98
C ASP A 139 14.22 11.02 17.11
N PRO A 140 14.98 9.92 16.92
CA PRO A 140 15.20 8.94 17.99
C PRO A 140 16.07 9.50 19.13
N ASP A 141 16.83 10.58 18.90
CA ASP A 141 17.74 11.20 19.85
C ASP A 141 17.04 12.32 20.69
N ARG A 142 15.70 12.43 20.60
CA ARG A 142 14.91 13.43 21.33
C ARG A 142 15.19 13.39 22.83
N THR A 143 15.55 14.54 23.42
CA THR A 143 15.99 14.60 24.82
C THR A 143 14.82 14.48 25.81
N SER A 144 15.12 13.99 27.02
CA SER A 144 14.15 13.93 28.13
C SER A 144 13.57 15.30 28.50
N VAL A 145 14.36 16.37 28.32
CA VAL A 145 13.92 17.76 28.55
C VAL A 145 12.87 18.17 27.53
N ASP A 146 13.06 17.84 26.26
CA ASP A 146 12.11 18.20 25.19
C ASP A 146 10.81 17.41 25.30
N VAL A 147 10.90 16.13 25.69
CA VAL A 147 9.74 15.31 26.02
C VAL A 147 8.99 15.92 27.22
N TRP A 148 9.69 16.28 28.29
CA TRP A 148 9.06 16.89 29.48
C TRP A 148 8.33 18.20 29.16
N LYS A 149 8.95 19.10 28.37
CA LYS A 149 8.33 20.37 27.94
C LYS A 149 7.00 20.13 27.22
N SER A 150 6.94 19.08 26.39
CA SER A 150 5.75 18.73 25.61
C SER A 150 4.64 18.09 26.44
N LEU A 151 4.99 17.41 27.54
CA LEU A 151 4.04 16.73 28.42
C LEU A 151 3.51 17.60 29.55
N LYS A 152 4.39 18.41 30.16
CA LYS A 152 4.16 19.09 31.44
C LYS A 152 4.69 20.53 31.47
N GLY A 153 5.32 21.00 30.40
CA GLY A 153 5.78 22.39 30.31
C GLY A 153 4.62 23.39 30.29
N PRO A 154 4.91 24.69 30.44
CA PRO A 154 3.88 25.75 30.46
C PRO A 154 3.07 25.83 29.16
N ASN A 155 3.65 25.36 28.05
CA ASN A 155 3.02 25.33 26.73
C ASN A 155 2.50 23.93 26.35
N ALA A 156 2.42 23.00 27.30
CA ALA A 156 1.93 21.66 27.02
C ALA A 156 0.44 21.70 26.64
N THR A 157 0.12 21.19 25.47
CA THR A 157 -1.23 21.06 24.95
C THR A 157 -1.59 19.59 24.73
N ARG A 158 -2.82 19.34 24.27
CA ARG A 158 -3.23 18.00 23.82
C ARG A 158 -2.34 17.52 22.68
N GLU A 159 -2.08 18.39 21.72
CA GLU A 159 -1.34 18.10 20.49
C GLU A 159 0.14 17.84 20.78
N THR A 160 0.78 18.60 21.67
CA THR A 160 2.17 18.31 22.08
C THR A 160 2.29 16.99 22.85
N ARG A 161 1.24 16.56 23.56
CA ARG A 161 1.18 15.21 24.15
C ARG A 161 0.98 14.14 23.10
N MET A 162 0.15 14.39 22.08
CA MET A 162 0.02 13.51 20.91
C MET A 162 1.36 13.33 20.18
N GLU A 163 2.16 14.40 20.04
CA GLU A 163 3.52 14.31 19.46
C GLU A 163 4.42 13.36 20.26
N VAL A 164 4.32 13.33 21.59
CA VAL A 164 5.11 12.41 22.42
C VAL A 164 4.63 10.97 22.26
N VAL A 165 3.32 10.72 22.21
CA VAL A 165 2.80 9.38 21.93
C VAL A 165 3.22 8.90 20.55
N ALA A 166 3.10 9.75 19.54
CA ALA A 166 3.55 9.48 18.19
C ALA A 166 5.05 9.18 18.15
N TRP A 167 5.87 9.97 18.86
CA TRP A 167 7.30 9.72 18.99
C TRP A 167 7.62 8.37 19.65
N ILE A 168 6.92 7.99 20.72
CA ILE A 168 7.10 6.67 21.34
C ILE A 168 6.79 5.57 20.32
N ALA A 169 5.63 5.66 19.64
CA ALA A 169 5.22 4.68 18.65
C ALA A 169 6.23 4.56 17.49
N VAL A 170 6.68 5.69 16.94
CA VAL A 170 7.59 5.73 15.78
C VAL A 170 9.03 5.38 16.16
N CYS A 171 9.58 6.05 17.18
CA CYS A 171 11.00 5.97 17.50
C CYS A 171 11.38 4.80 18.42
N GLN A 172 10.46 4.34 19.28
CA GLN A 172 10.72 3.24 20.22
C GLN A 172 10.09 1.92 19.74
N PHE A 173 8.92 2.00 19.10
CA PHE A 173 8.16 0.82 18.65
C PHE A 173 8.08 0.64 17.14
N TYR A 174 8.84 1.43 16.36
CA TYR A 174 9.00 1.26 14.91
C TYR A 174 7.68 1.28 14.13
N CYS A 175 6.65 1.92 14.69
CA CYS A 175 5.39 2.15 13.99
C CYS A 175 5.59 3.22 12.91
N ARG A 176 4.68 3.24 11.94
CA ARG A 176 4.59 4.30 10.94
C ARG A 176 3.36 5.14 11.21
N LEU A 177 3.54 6.45 11.42
CA LEU A 177 2.44 7.38 11.68
C LEU A 177 1.88 7.93 10.37
N GLU A 178 0.56 7.96 10.22
CA GLU A 178 -0.11 8.49 9.03
C GLU A 178 -1.43 9.20 9.38
N GLY A 179 -2.18 9.59 8.35
CA GLY A 179 -3.58 9.98 8.51
C GLY A 179 -3.83 11.41 8.98
N GLY A 180 -4.88 11.59 9.77
CA GLY A 180 -5.45 12.91 10.10
C GLY A 180 -4.51 13.78 10.93
N PHE A 181 -3.75 13.18 11.85
CA PHE A 181 -2.80 13.92 12.68
C PHE A 181 -1.66 14.57 11.88
N VAL A 182 -1.09 13.83 10.93
CA VAL A 182 -0.02 14.33 10.05
C VAL A 182 -0.56 15.50 9.21
N ARG A 183 -1.76 15.33 8.63
CA ARG A 183 -2.44 16.37 7.85
C ARG A 183 -2.73 17.62 8.69
N ASP A 184 -3.50 17.46 9.76
CA ASP A 184 -4.11 18.58 10.46
C ASP A 184 -3.10 19.29 11.37
N TRP A 185 -2.34 18.55 12.17
CA TRP A 185 -1.45 19.15 13.16
C TRP A 185 -0.04 19.37 12.63
N VAL A 186 0.61 18.33 12.08
CA VAL A 186 2.01 18.41 11.65
C VAL A 186 2.15 19.39 10.48
N VAL A 187 1.37 19.21 9.43
CA VAL A 187 1.43 20.06 8.23
C VAL A 187 0.51 21.26 8.35
N GLY A 188 -0.76 21.09 8.75
CA GLY A 188 -1.74 22.18 8.76
C GLY A 188 -1.56 23.19 9.89
N ASN A 189 -0.98 22.78 11.03
CA ASN A 189 -1.01 23.55 12.28
C ASN A 189 -2.45 23.89 12.74
N TYR A 190 -3.39 22.98 12.50
CA TYR A 190 -4.78 23.10 12.89
C TYR A 190 -5.03 22.43 14.24
N SER A 191 -5.70 23.16 15.12
CA SER A 191 -6.26 22.64 16.36
C SER A 191 -7.67 23.21 16.56
N SER A 192 -8.60 22.36 16.99
CA SER A 192 -9.97 22.74 17.31
C SER A 192 -10.47 21.92 18.49
N LYS A 193 -11.25 22.55 19.36
CA LYS A 193 -11.82 21.94 20.57
C LYS A 193 -13.28 22.38 20.71
N PRO A 194 -14.18 21.50 21.18
CA PRO A 194 -15.56 21.89 21.45
C PRO A 194 -15.60 22.99 22.51
N SER A 195 -16.23 24.12 22.20
CA SER A 195 -16.27 25.28 23.10
C SER A 195 -17.16 25.07 24.32
N ASN A 196 -18.16 24.18 24.21
CA ASN A 196 -19.21 23.98 25.22
C ASN A 196 -19.04 22.70 26.05
N LEU A 197 -17.94 21.95 25.88
CA LEU A 197 -17.72 20.68 26.54
C LEU A 197 -16.39 20.66 27.29
N LEU A 198 -16.42 20.11 28.51
CA LEU A 198 -15.22 19.80 29.27
C LEU A 198 -14.47 18.61 28.65
N PRO A 199 -13.14 18.48 28.86
CA PRO A 199 -12.35 17.42 28.23
C PRO A 199 -12.85 15.98 28.46
N ASN A 200 -13.38 15.69 29.65
CA ASN A 200 -13.94 14.37 29.96
C ASN A 200 -15.25 14.06 29.21
N GLN A 201 -15.90 15.05 28.61
CA GLN A 201 -17.10 14.92 27.78
C GLN A 201 -16.79 14.77 26.30
N TRP A 202 -15.50 14.84 25.91
CA TRP A 202 -15.10 14.71 24.52
C TRP A 202 -15.09 13.26 24.03
N VAL A 203 -15.07 12.27 24.94
CA VAL A 203 -15.12 10.85 24.60
C VAL A 203 -16.57 10.38 24.54
N GLN A 204 -16.92 9.73 23.43
CA GLN A 204 -18.18 9.06 23.19
C GLN A 204 -17.91 7.56 22.96
N TYR A 205 -18.96 6.74 23.07
CA TYR A 205 -18.84 5.28 22.96
C TYR A 205 -19.87 4.73 21.99
N HIS A 206 -19.42 3.87 21.08
CA HIS A 206 -20.34 3.06 20.28
C HIS A 206 -21.03 2.02 21.17
N PRO A 207 -22.18 1.47 20.74
CA PRO A 207 -22.84 0.37 21.46
C PRO A 207 -21.93 -0.86 21.69
N SER A 208 -20.91 -1.03 20.84
CA SER A 208 -19.88 -2.08 20.98
C SER A 208 -18.82 -1.79 22.05
N GLY A 209 -18.89 -0.63 22.74
CA GLY A 209 -17.91 -0.20 23.74
C GLY A 209 -16.66 0.48 23.17
N VAL A 210 -16.57 0.64 21.84
CA VAL A 210 -15.45 1.30 21.18
C VAL A 210 -15.53 2.83 21.41
N PRO A 211 -14.47 3.46 21.97
CA PRO A 211 -14.42 4.90 22.15
C PRO A 211 -14.19 5.60 20.83
N TYR A 212 -14.83 6.75 20.66
CA TYR A 212 -14.55 7.71 19.60
C TYR A 212 -14.64 9.12 20.15
N LEU A 213 -14.01 10.07 19.48
CA LEU A 213 -13.98 11.46 19.94
C LEU A 213 -15.05 12.30 19.25
N ASN A 214 -15.46 13.37 19.95
CA ASN A 214 -16.29 14.41 19.38
C ASN A 214 -15.70 14.93 18.05
N SER A 215 -16.54 15.03 17.02
CA SER A 215 -16.13 15.37 15.65
C SER A 215 -15.57 16.78 15.47
N GLU A 216 -15.78 17.69 16.43
CA GLU A 216 -15.20 19.05 16.43
C GLU A 216 -13.72 19.07 16.85
N LEU A 217 -13.21 17.97 17.43
CA LEU A 217 -11.80 17.84 17.77
C LEU A 217 -10.95 17.68 16.51
N VAL A 218 -9.94 18.54 16.40
CA VAL A 218 -8.91 18.49 15.37
C VAL A 218 -7.56 18.70 16.04
N PRO A 219 -6.55 17.83 15.80
CA PRO A 219 -6.67 16.50 15.20
C PRO A 219 -7.52 15.57 16.08
N SER A 220 -8.22 14.61 15.49
CA SER A 220 -9.04 13.65 16.26
C SER A 220 -8.18 12.61 16.97
N ASP A 221 -7.33 11.92 16.22
CA ASP A 221 -6.71 10.65 16.59
C ASP A 221 -5.32 10.50 15.97
N LEU A 222 -4.59 9.48 16.40
CA LEU A 222 -3.32 9.03 15.82
C LEU A 222 -3.54 7.72 15.07
N ASP A 223 -3.16 7.66 13.80
CA ASP A 223 -3.21 6.43 13.00
C ASP A 223 -1.79 5.89 12.80
N CYS A 224 -1.51 4.70 13.31
CA CYS A 224 -0.21 4.06 13.21
C CYS A 224 -0.29 2.65 12.63
N HIS A 225 0.52 2.35 11.61
CA HIS A 225 0.76 0.97 11.20
C HIS A 225 1.80 0.33 12.10
N LEU A 226 1.47 -0.87 12.57
CA LEU A 226 2.41 -1.71 13.31
C LEU A 226 3.59 -2.12 12.42
N PRO A 227 4.78 -2.36 13.02
CA PRO A 227 5.95 -2.81 12.27
C PRO A 227 5.65 -4.12 11.54
N GLN A 228 5.93 -4.17 10.24
CA GLN A 228 5.76 -5.40 9.44
C GLN A 228 6.76 -6.49 9.83
N SER A 229 7.88 -6.09 10.42
CA SER A 229 9.09 -6.90 10.50
C SER A 229 9.54 -7.24 11.90
N LYS A 230 8.75 -6.83 12.89
CA LYS A 230 8.93 -7.16 14.30
C LYS A 230 7.59 -7.42 14.95
N ASN A 231 7.59 -8.28 15.96
CA ASN A 231 6.43 -8.42 16.82
C ASN A 231 6.22 -7.11 17.58
N PHE A 232 5.01 -6.59 17.54
CA PHE A 232 4.61 -5.46 18.36
C PHE A 232 4.05 -5.99 19.68
N ASP A 233 4.63 -5.55 20.79
CA ASP A 233 4.17 -5.85 22.13
C ASP A 233 3.36 -4.67 22.67
N ILE A 234 2.04 -4.86 22.76
CA ILE A 234 1.11 -3.83 23.23
C ILE A 234 1.32 -3.50 24.70
N GLU A 235 1.67 -4.48 25.55
CA GLU A 235 1.87 -4.22 26.98
C GLU A 235 3.14 -3.40 27.18
N ALA A 236 4.23 -3.75 26.48
CA ALA A 236 5.46 -2.95 26.51
C ALA A 236 5.24 -1.52 25.99
N PHE A 237 4.41 -1.33 24.96
CA PHE A 237 4.05 -0.01 24.47
C PHE A 237 3.30 0.80 25.53
N ILE A 238 2.33 0.17 26.19
CA ILE A 238 1.54 0.80 27.25
C ILE A 238 2.41 1.14 28.47
N ASP A 239 3.31 0.25 28.88
CA ASP A 239 4.29 0.51 29.93
C ASP A 239 5.20 1.69 29.60
N ALA A 240 5.63 1.80 28.34
CA ALA A 240 6.40 2.95 27.88
C ALA A 240 5.59 4.25 28.02
N LEU A 241 4.31 4.28 27.61
CA LEU A 241 3.43 5.44 27.83
C LEU A 241 3.33 5.80 29.33
N TYR A 242 3.10 4.79 30.18
CA TYR A 242 2.99 4.99 31.62
C TYR A 242 4.28 5.56 32.24
N SER A 243 5.46 5.16 31.76
CA SER A 243 6.75 5.70 32.22
C SER A 243 6.88 7.22 32.00
N TYR A 244 6.18 7.78 31.02
CA TYR A 244 6.09 9.21 30.76
C TYR A 244 4.90 9.90 31.45
N GLY A 245 4.11 9.18 32.24
CA GLY A 245 2.90 9.69 32.88
C GLY A 245 1.78 9.95 31.89
N ILE A 246 1.69 9.15 30.83
CA ILE A 246 0.57 9.10 29.89
C ILE A 246 -0.31 7.92 30.29
N SER A 247 -1.60 8.17 30.49
CA SER A 247 -2.55 7.11 30.84
C SER A 247 -3.18 6.53 29.58
N ALA A 248 -3.31 5.21 29.49
CA ALA A 248 -3.84 4.55 28.30
C ALA A 248 -4.67 3.31 28.64
N THR A 249 -5.77 3.12 27.91
CA THR A 249 -6.59 1.90 27.96
C THR A 249 -6.76 1.35 26.55
N THR A 250 -6.65 0.03 26.40
CA THR A 250 -6.63 -0.63 25.09
C THR A 250 -7.89 -1.46 24.86
N ILE A 251 -8.33 -1.52 23.60
CA ILE A 251 -9.38 -2.41 23.11
C ILE A 251 -8.85 -3.10 21.87
N ARG A 252 -8.88 -4.44 21.84
CA ARG A 252 -8.49 -5.22 20.66
C ARG A 252 -9.68 -5.44 19.74
N GLN A 253 -9.46 -5.25 18.44
CA GLN A 253 -10.30 -5.75 17.35
C GLN A 253 -9.46 -6.67 16.46
N ASP A 254 -10.09 -7.44 15.57
CA ASP A 254 -9.37 -8.45 14.75
C ASP A 254 -8.16 -7.87 14.00
N TRP A 255 -8.28 -6.62 13.54
CA TRP A 255 -7.33 -5.95 12.64
C TRP A 255 -6.59 -4.75 13.24
N ARG A 256 -6.83 -4.40 14.51
CA ARG A 256 -6.17 -3.25 15.17
C ARG A 256 -6.27 -3.28 16.70
N TYR A 257 -5.42 -2.51 17.37
CA TYR A 257 -5.68 -2.03 18.73
C TYR A 257 -6.20 -0.60 18.69
N ILE A 258 -7.21 -0.30 19.49
CA ILE A 258 -7.71 1.05 19.75
C ILE A 258 -7.23 1.43 21.15
N VAL A 259 -6.50 2.53 21.25
CA VAL A 259 -5.96 3.04 22.51
C VAL A 259 -6.64 4.36 22.85
N LEU A 260 -7.34 4.42 23.98
CA LEU A 260 -7.85 5.67 24.55
C LEU A 260 -6.81 6.23 25.51
N ILE A 261 -6.34 7.44 25.23
CA ILE A 261 -5.22 8.06 25.92
C ILE A 261 -5.73 9.29 26.68
N ASP A 262 -5.22 9.46 27.90
CA ASP A 262 -5.34 10.69 28.68
C ASP A 262 -6.78 11.14 29.01
N LYS A 263 -7.70 10.17 29.15
CA LYS A 263 -9.14 10.36 29.46
C LYS A 263 -9.43 11.42 30.52
N ASN A 264 -8.66 11.42 31.59
CA ASN A 264 -8.90 12.25 32.78
C ASN A 264 -7.90 13.40 32.92
N THR A 265 -7.09 13.67 31.89
CA THR A 265 -6.10 14.75 31.94
C THR A 265 -6.73 16.11 31.63
N LYS A 266 -6.11 17.18 32.12
CA LYS A 266 -6.55 18.56 31.86
C LYS A 266 -6.38 18.97 30.39
N THR A 267 -5.36 18.45 29.72
CA THR A 267 -5.11 18.70 28.28
C THR A 267 -6.18 18.06 27.41
N GLY A 268 -6.75 16.95 27.87
CA GLY A 268 -7.88 16.26 27.27
C GLY A 268 -7.52 14.99 26.49
N PRO A 269 -8.51 14.12 26.26
CA PRO A 269 -8.33 12.79 25.68
C PRO A 269 -8.02 12.79 24.20
N PHE A 270 -7.37 11.73 23.75
CA PHE A 270 -7.29 11.37 22.33
C PHE A 270 -7.29 9.86 22.13
N THR A 271 -7.56 9.42 20.91
CA THR A 271 -7.52 8.01 20.54
C THR A 271 -6.34 7.74 19.61
N MET A 272 -5.89 6.50 19.58
CA MET A 272 -4.87 6.01 18.67
C MET A 272 -5.28 4.66 18.13
N ASP A 273 -5.18 4.49 16.82
CA ASP A 273 -5.35 3.22 16.14
C ASP A 273 -3.97 2.64 15.79
N LEU A 274 -3.72 1.42 16.25
CA LEU A 274 -2.54 0.61 15.94
C LEU A 274 -2.96 -0.52 14.98
N ILE A 275 -2.75 -0.31 13.69
CA ILE A 275 -3.31 -1.10 12.59
C ILE A 275 -2.35 -2.24 12.21
N GLU A 276 -2.90 -3.44 12.03
CA GLU A 276 -2.14 -4.60 11.59
C GLU A 276 -1.59 -4.43 10.16
N PRO A 277 -0.32 -4.81 9.91
CA PRO A 277 0.39 -4.46 8.68
C PRO A 277 -0.18 -5.13 7.42
N HIS A 278 -0.89 -6.25 7.57
CA HIS A 278 -1.48 -7.02 6.47
C HIS A 278 -2.87 -6.52 6.04
N ILE A 279 -3.48 -5.60 6.79
CA ILE A 279 -4.81 -5.06 6.52
C ILE A 279 -4.75 -3.72 5.74
N ALA A 280 -3.56 -3.14 5.62
CA ALA A 280 -3.29 -1.81 5.04
C ALA A 280 -3.79 -1.61 3.59
N LEU A 281 -4.07 -2.67 2.83
CA LEU A 281 -4.59 -2.54 1.46
C LEU A 281 -6.13 -2.44 1.37
N THR A 282 -6.87 -2.84 2.41
CA THR A 282 -8.35 -2.96 2.32
C THR A 282 -9.11 -1.94 3.18
N HIS A 283 -8.57 -1.48 4.30
CA HIS A 283 -9.20 -0.45 5.14
C HIS A 283 -8.82 0.98 4.79
N ASP A 284 -7.78 1.15 3.97
CA ASP A 284 -7.02 2.40 3.89
C ASP A 284 -6.93 2.93 2.47
N ARG A 285 -8.08 3.00 1.80
CA ARG A 285 -8.16 3.77 0.57
C ARG A 285 -7.77 5.20 0.88
N ILE A 286 -6.82 5.73 0.12
CA ILE A 286 -6.53 7.15 0.15
C ILE A 286 -7.75 7.85 -0.46
N ASP A 287 -8.65 8.32 0.40
CA ASP A 287 -9.83 9.06 -0.05
C ASP A 287 -9.43 10.43 -0.60
N PHE A 288 -8.46 11.06 0.05
CA PHE A 288 -7.99 12.42 -0.23
C PHE A 288 -6.47 12.45 -0.36
N ASP A 289 -5.97 13.25 -1.30
CA ASP A 289 -4.53 13.56 -1.45
C ASP A 289 -3.88 13.99 -0.14
N VAL A 290 -4.55 14.84 0.62
CA VAL A 290 -4.10 15.38 1.91
C VAL A 290 -4.05 14.36 3.06
N SER A 291 -4.61 13.16 2.85
CA SER A 291 -4.54 12.04 3.80
C SER A 291 -3.53 10.97 3.36
N ASN A 292 -2.69 11.30 2.37
CA ASN A 292 -1.66 10.42 1.83
C ASN A 292 -0.29 10.60 2.52
N LEU A 293 -0.17 11.41 3.57
CA LEU A 293 1.12 11.69 4.22
C LEU A 293 1.42 10.71 5.36
N LEU A 294 2.70 10.39 5.53
CA LEU A 294 3.20 9.55 6.63
C LEU A 294 4.55 10.07 7.17
N LEU A 295 4.88 9.69 8.41
CA LEU A 295 6.14 9.96 9.08
C LEU A 295 6.82 8.65 9.51
N GLU A 296 8.15 8.62 9.37
CA GLU A 296 8.99 7.48 9.72
C GLU A 296 10.20 7.90 10.59
N ARG A 297 10.64 6.98 11.44
CA ARG A 297 11.79 7.16 12.33
C ARG A 297 13.04 7.54 11.56
N GLY A 298 13.79 8.52 12.07
CA GLY A 298 15.07 9.00 11.52
C GLY A 298 14.93 10.02 10.40
N TYR A 299 13.74 10.21 9.84
CA TYR A 299 13.45 11.20 8.80
C TYR A 299 13.00 12.53 9.42
N THR A 300 13.95 13.27 9.98
CA THR A 300 13.66 14.48 10.80
C THR A 300 13.22 15.69 9.98
N LYS A 301 13.32 15.62 8.66
CA LYS A 301 13.05 16.73 7.73
C LYS A 301 12.20 16.30 6.53
N ASP A 302 11.73 15.06 6.51
CA ASP A 302 11.12 14.45 5.33
C ASP A 302 9.67 14.07 5.60
N LEU A 303 8.86 14.15 4.55
CA LEU A 303 7.50 13.64 4.53
C LEU A 303 7.42 12.45 3.59
N GLY A 304 6.86 11.35 4.07
CA GLY A 304 6.54 10.19 3.25
C GLY A 304 5.16 10.30 2.63
N MET A 305 4.92 9.47 1.62
CA MET A 305 3.61 9.29 1.01
C MET A 305 3.19 7.81 1.09
N ARG A 306 1.93 7.54 1.44
CA ARG A 306 1.41 6.17 1.59
C ARG A 306 1.39 5.47 0.24
N VAL A 307 1.02 6.21 -0.81
CA VAL A 307 1.14 5.79 -2.20
C VAL A 307 1.77 6.88 -3.05
N ASP A 308 2.57 6.46 -4.04
CA ASP A 308 3.15 7.37 -5.03
C ASP A 308 2.09 7.73 -6.06
N ILE A 309 1.41 8.84 -5.83
CA ILE A 309 0.46 9.38 -6.80
C ILE A 309 1.18 10.16 -7.91
N ALA A 310 2.48 10.44 -7.80
CA ALA A 310 3.24 11.20 -8.81
C ALA A 310 3.50 10.39 -10.09
N GLY A 311 3.39 9.06 -10.05
CA GLY A 311 3.47 8.19 -11.23
C GLY A 311 2.13 7.93 -11.93
N GLY A 312 1.01 8.40 -11.38
CA GLY A 312 -0.32 8.14 -11.91
C GLY A 312 -0.70 8.97 -13.14
N LEU A 313 -1.84 8.64 -13.75
CA LEU A 313 -2.47 9.43 -14.84
C LEU A 313 -2.71 10.90 -14.48
N TYR A 314 -2.85 11.19 -13.18
CA TYR A 314 -3.06 12.53 -12.63
C TYR A 314 -2.05 12.78 -11.51
N PRO A 315 -0.80 13.13 -11.83
CA PRO A 315 0.26 13.18 -10.84
C PRO A 315 0.11 14.38 -9.91
N ILE A 316 -0.01 14.12 -8.61
CA ILE A 316 -0.01 15.16 -7.57
C ILE A 316 1.33 15.08 -6.81
N GLN A 317 2.08 16.17 -6.83
CA GLN A 317 3.37 16.25 -6.15
C GLN A 317 3.20 16.49 -4.64
N LEU A 318 4.17 16.04 -3.84
CA LEU A 318 4.15 16.21 -2.38
C LEU A 318 3.96 17.67 -1.97
N GLU A 319 4.64 18.58 -2.67
CA GLU A 319 4.57 20.02 -2.43
C GLU A 319 3.15 20.55 -2.64
N THR A 320 2.45 20.07 -3.66
CA THR A 320 1.05 20.40 -3.92
C THR A 320 0.15 19.89 -2.79
N ILE A 321 0.41 18.70 -2.24
CA ILE A 321 -0.34 18.17 -1.10
C ILE A 321 -0.13 19.07 0.13
N VAL A 322 1.11 19.48 0.42
CA VAL A 322 1.43 20.37 1.54
C VAL A 322 0.73 21.72 1.38
N GLU A 323 0.75 22.31 0.18
CA GLU A 323 0.05 23.57 -0.09
C GLU A 323 -1.48 23.41 -0.01
N ASN A 324 -2.03 22.30 -0.51
CA ASN A 324 -3.44 21.98 -0.37
C ASN A 324 -3.84 21.92 1.11
N ILE A 325 -3.05 21.23 1.94
CA ILE A 325 -3.26 21.18 3.38
C ILE A 325 -3.31 22.57 3.97
N ARG A 326 -2.28 23.41 3.72
CA ARG A 326 -2.17 24.77 4.28
C ARG A 326 -3.31 25.69 3.87
N ASN A 327 -3.87 25.47 2.68
CA ASN A 327 -5.00 26.23 2.16
C ASN A 327 -6.37 25.59 2.48
N LYS A 328 -6.40 24.49 3.25
CA LYS A 328 -7.59 23.66 3.48
C LYS A 328 -8.28 23.21 2.18
N ASN A 329 -7.51 22.92 1.13
CA ASN A 329 -7.99 22.29 -0.08
C ASN A 329 -7.78 20.78 -0.02
N PHE A 330 -8.63 20.01 -0.70
CA PHE A 330 -8.42 18.57 -0.86
C PHE A 330 -8.94 18.08 -2.21
N GLN A 331 -8.24 17.12 -2.80
CA GLN A 331 -8.62 16.41 -4.01
C GLN A 331 -9.10 15.01 -3.63
N VAL A 332 -10.30 14.65 -4.08
CA VAL A 332 -10.83 13.30 -3.91
C VAL A 332 -10.11 12.37 -4.88
N LEU A 333 -9.56 11.27 -4.38
CA LEU A 333 -8.73 10.32 -5.14
C LEU A 333 -9.44 9.01 -5.52
N ARG A 334 -10.69 8.83 -5.09
CA ARG A 334 -11.51 7.70 -5.52
C ARG A 334 -12.95 8.10 -5.86
N PRO A 335 -13.70 7.26 -6.60
CA PRO A 335 -15.11 7.50 -6.85
C PRO A 335 -15.91 7.65 -5.55
N ILE A 336 -16.86 8.59 -5.54
CA ILE A 336 -17.72 8.87 -4.39
C ILE A 336 -18.75 7.73 -4.27
N ASP A 337 -18.73 7.05 -3.13
CA ASP A 337 -19.74 6.08 -2.73
C ASP A 337 -20.73 6.71 -1.74
N GLY A 338 -21.96 6.17 -1.69
CA GLY A 338 -22.92 6.48 -0.62
C GLY A 338 -23.90 7.63 -0.84
N GLU A 339 -23.95 8.28 -2.02
CA GLU A 339 -24.87 9.43 -2.22
C GLU A 339 -26.37 9.08 -2.13
N ASN A 340 -26.76 7.83 -2.38
CA ASN A 340 -28.17 7.42 -2.51
C ASN A 340 -28.52 6.09 -1.79
N GLY A 341 -27.76 5.67 -0.78
CA GLY A 341 -27.93 4.38 -0.08
C GLY A 341 -28.46 4.50 1.35
N PRO A 342 -29.10 3.45 1.90
CA PRO A 342 -29.67 3.46 3.26
C PRO A 342 -28.62 3.41 4.38
N ASN A 343 -27.33 3.26 4.07
CA ASN A 343 -26.24 3.24 5.04
C ASN A 343 -25.05 4.08 4.52
N THR A 344 -24.88 5.29 5.07
CA THR A 344 -23.89 6.29 4.62
C THR A 344 -22.65 6.35 5.51
N SER A 345 -22.62 5.60 6.61
CA SER A 345 -21.50 5.60 7.56
C SER A 345 -20.24 4.97 6.94
N GLY A 346 -19.11 5.67 7.05
CA GLY A 346 -17.81 5.27 6.52
C GLY A 346 -17.58 5.60 5.04
N THR A 347 -18.56 6.17 4.34
CA THR A 347 -18.49 6.48 2.90
C THR A 347 -17.63 7.71 2.61
N VAL A 348 -17.12 7.83 1.37
CA VAL A 348 -16.42 9.03 0.88
C VAL A 348 -17.34 10.24 0.98
N ALA A 349 -18.62 10.09 0.65
CA ALA A 349 -19.59 11.18 0.76
C ALA A 349 -19.66 11.77 2.18
N GLU A 350 -19.75 10.91 3.20
CA GLU A 350 -19.75 11.34 4.61
C GLU A 350 -18.41 11.97 5.02
N ARG A 351 -17.29 11.41 4.56
CA ARG A 351 -15.95 11.97 4.82
C ARG A 351 -15.76 13.34 4.16
N ILE A 352 -16.28 13.54 2.94
CA ILE A 352 -16.31 14.85 2.26
C ILE A 352 -17.13 15.86 3.06
N GLN A 353 -18.31 15.48 3.54
CA GLN A 353 -19.14 16.35 4.38
C GLN A 353 -18.41 16.76 5.66
N ARG A 354 -17.73 15.82 6.33
CA ARG A 354 -16.90 16.11 7.50
C ARG A 354 -15.76 17.09 7.17
N MET A 355 -15.03 16.89 6.08
CA MET A 355 -14.01 17.84 5.63
C MET A 355 -14.60 19.24 5.40
N LYS A 356 -15.72 19.34 4.67
CA LYS A 356 -16.41 20.62 4.41
C LYS A 356 -16.88 21.32 5.69
N SER A 357 -17.41 20.56 6.66
CA SER A 357 -17.83 21.12 7.96
C SER A 357 -16.66 21.74 8.76
N ARG A 358 -15.42 21.31 8.48
CA ARG A 358 -14.19 21.82 9.10
C ARG A 358 -13.53 22.94 8.27
N GLY A 359 -14.24 23.45 7.27
CA GLY A 359 -13.80 24.53 6.38
C GLY A 359 -12.88 24.09 5.24
N TRP A 360 -12.88 22.80 4.88
CA TRP A 360 -12.11 22.33 3.74
C TRP A 360 -12.88 22.45 2.42
N THR A 361 -12.16 22.79 1.35
CA THR A 361 -12.71 22.97 0.01
C THR A 361 -12.25 21.84 -0.90
N GLN A 362 -13.21 21.16 -1.54
CA GLN A 362 -12.88 20.18 -2.57
C GLN A 362 -12.41 20.89 -3.83
N ILE A 363 -11.26 20.50 -4.35
CA ILE A 363 -10.76 20.93 -5.66
C ILE A 363 -10.97 19.83 -6.69
N GLY A 364 -11.16 20.25 -7.94
CA GLY A 364 -11.28 19.34 -9.08
C GLY A 364 -12.48 18.37 -9.01
N LYS A 365 -12.56 17.51 -10.02
CA LYS A 365 -13.47 16.36 -10.02
C LYS A 365 -12.79 15.18 -9.30
N PRO A 366 -13.53 14.28 -8.64
CA PRO A 366 -12.95 13.07 -8.06
C PRO A 366 -12.12 12.31 -9.10
N LEU A 367 -10.91 11.96 -8.71
CA LEU A 367 -10.03 11.10 -9.48
C LEU A 367 -10.36 9.64 -9.15
N SER A 368 -10.02 8.72 -10.03
CA SER A 368 -10.09 7.27 -9.77
C SER A 368 -8.67 6.73 -9.72
N PHE A 369 -7.88 7.25 -8.77
CA PHE A 369 -6.51 6.80 -8.58
C PHE A 369 -6.53 5.37 -8.04
N ILE A 370 -5.78 4.50 -8.70
CA ILE A 370 -5.63 3.10 -8.35
C ILE A 370 -4.15 2.91 -8.02
N PRO A 371 -3.80 2.62 -6.74
CA PRO A 371 -2.42 2.40 -6.35
C PRO A 371 -1.86 1.16 -7.06
N ASP A 372 -0.60 1.22 -7.44
CA ASP A 372 0.13 0.00 -7.78
C ASP A 372 0.29 -0.87 -6.53
N PRO A 373 0.30 -2.21 -6.68
CA PRO A 373 0.55 -3.08 -5.55
C PRO A 373 1.95 -2.82 -4.96
N PRO A 374 2.15 -3.02 -3.65
CA PRO A 374 3.48 -2.95 -3.04
C PRO A 374 4.43 -3.93 -3.74
N SER A 375 5.74 -3.67 -3.74
CA SER A 375 6.73 -4.51 -4.43
C SER A 375 6.75 -5.98 -3.98
N THR A 376 6.21 -6.28 -2.80
CA THR A 376 6.06 -7.62 -2.23
C THR A 376 4.86 -8.40 -2.76
N TYR A 377 3.89 -7.71 -3.40
CA TYR A 377 2.68 -8.31 -3.94
C TYR A 377 2.58 -8.05 -5.44
N ASN A 378 2.13 -9.06 -6.19
CA ASN A 378 1.95 -8.89 -7.64
C ASN A 378 0.66 -8.14 -7.99
N ALA A 379 -0.31 -8.10 -7.07
CA ALA A 379 -1.62 -7.52 -7.32
C ALA A 379 -2.24 -6.87 -6.07
N ALA A 380 -3.11 -5.88 -6.30
CA ALA A 380 -3.95 -5.25 -5.29
C ALA A 380 -5.44 -5.50 -5.60
N LEU A 381 -6.24 -5.73 -4.56
CA LEU A 381 -7.70 -5.84 -4.64
C LEU A 381 -8.34 -4.54 -4.17
N ILE A 382 -9.18 -3.96 -5.02
CA ILE A 382 -9.71 -2.61 -4.83
C ILE A 382 -11.23 -2.70 -4.94
N PRO A 383 -12.02 -2.60 -3.85
CA PRO A 383 -13.49 -2.52 -3.91
C PRO A 383 -14.05 -1.68 -5.07
N TYR A 384 -14.83 -2.29 -5.94
CA TYR A 384 -15.34 -1.66 -7.14
C TYR A 384 -16.51 -0.72 -6.80
N PRO A 385 -16.57 0.50 -7.37
CA PRO A 385 -17.59 1.46 -6.97
C PRO A 385 -19.00 0.99 -7.31
N SER A 386 -19.87 0.95 -6.30
CA SER A 386 -21.27 0.49 -6.45
C SER A 386 -22.12 1.42 -7.31
N THR A 387 -21.69 2.66 -7.52
CA THR A 387 -22.38 3.65 -8.36
C THR A 387 -22.15 3.44 -9.85
N THR A 388 -21.22 2.57 -10.25
CA THR A 388 -20.95 2.31 -11.67
C THR A 388 -22.03 1.44 -12.30
N VAL A 389 -22.33 1.69 -13.58
CA VAL A 389 -23.27 0.89 -14.38
C VAL A 389 -22.85 -0.58 -14.38
N LEU A 390 -21.57 -0.85 -14.62
CA LEU A 390 -21.04 -2.22 -14.62
C LEU A 390 -21.24 -2.92 -13.27
N TYR A 391 -21.07 -2.24 -12.12
CA TYR A 391 -21.33 -2.87 -10.82
C TYR A 391 -22.80 -3.30 -10.70
N GLN A 392 -23.73 -2.42 -11.06
CA GLN A 392 -25.17 -2.70 -10.98
C GLN A 392 -25.58 -3.82 -11.95
N ASP A 393 -25.01 -3.83 -13.15
CA ASP A 393 -25.22 -4.88 -14.14
C ASP A 393 -24.70 -6.23 -13.64
N LEU A 394 -23.49 -6.26 -13.04
CA LEU A 394 -22.93 -7.47 -12.46
C LEU A 394 -23.78 -7.98 -11.29
N VAL A 395 -24.23 -7.11 -10.39
CA VAL A 395 -25.17 -7.51 -9.32
C VAL A 395 -26.42 -8.14 -9.92
N THR A 396 -26.97 -7.57 -10.99
CA THR A 396 -28.15 -8.10 -11.68
C THR A 396 -27.87 -9.43 -12.37
N GLN A 397 -26.72 -9.58 -13.02
CA GLN A 397 -26.26 -10.83 -13.64
C GLN A 397 -26.09 -11.93 -12.60
N ILE A 398 -25.46 -11.65 -11.45
CA ILE A 398 -25.22 -12.62 -10.38
C ILE A 398 -26.52 -13.03 -9.71
N LYS A 399 -27.48 -12.13 -9.54
CA LYS A 399 -28.84 -12.46 -9.05
C LYS A 399 -29.58 -13.47 -9.93
N LYS A 400 -29.12 -13.71 -11.16
CA LYS A 400 -29.65 -14.82 -11.96
C LYS A 400 -29.29 -16.16 -11.33
N ILE A 401 -28.19 -16.32 -10.59
CA ILE A 401 -27.87 -17.56 -9.87
C ILE A 401 -28.87 -17.73 -8.71
N PRO A 402 -29.59 -18.86 -8.59
CA PRO A 402 -30.57 -19.07 -7.53
C PRO A 402 -29.93 -18.95 -6.14
N GLY A 403 -30.56 -18.17 -5.26
CA GLY A 403 -30.07 -17.95 -3.90
C GLY A 403 -28.87 -17.00 -3.79
N ALA A 404 -28.40 -16.43 -4.91
CA ALA A 404 -27.19 -15.65 -4.91
C ALA A 404 -27.35 -14.26 -4.28
N ASN A 405 -26.42 -13.91 -3.39
CA ASN A 405 -26.30 -12.56 -2.83
C ASN A 405 -24.85 -12.07 -2.93
N VAL A 406 -24.65 -10.95 -3.63
CA VAL A 406 -23.32 -10.34 -3.80
C VAL A 406 -22.86 -9.74 -2.48
N ILE A 407 -21.64 -10.11 -2.06
CA ILE A 407 -20.97 -9.58 -0.86
C ILE A 407 -20.05 -8.45 -1.25
N SER A 408 -19.19 -8.67 -2.25
CA SER A 408 -18.24 -7.67 -2.73
C SER A 408 -17.92 -7.86 -4.21
N ILE A 409 -17.58 -6.75 -4.86
CA ILE A 409 -16.93 -6.74 -6.18
C ILE A 409 -15.65 -5.95 -5.97
N GLU A 410 -14.51 -6.51 -6.36
CA GLU A 410 -13.19 -5.92 -6.17
C GLU A 410 -12.46 -5.93 -7.51
N GLN A 411 -11.97 -4.78 -7.96
CA GLN A 411 -11.07 -4.70 -9.11
C GLN A 411 -9.70 -5.25 -8.75
N ILE A 412 -9.14 -6.04 -9.66
CA ILE A 412 -7.81 -6.59 -9.56
C ILE A 412 -6.87 -5.66 -10.32
N LYS A 413 -5.90 -5.08 -9.61
CA LYS A 413 -4.82 -4.28 -10.20
C LYS A 413 -3.53 -5.09 -10.17
N ASN A 414 -3.09 -5.56 -11.32
CA ASN A 414 -1.82 -6.28 -11.49
C ASN A 414 -1.07 -5.71 -12.70
N PRO A 415 -0.12 -4.77 -12.50
CA PRO A 415 0.55 -4.08 -13.61
C PRO A 415 1.26 -5.01 -14.59
N ASN A 416 1.81 -6.13 -14.10
CA ASN A 416 2.52 -7.10 -14.95
C ASN A 416 1.56 -7.82 -15.89
N ILE A 417 0.41 -8.26 -15.37
CA ILE A 417 -0.62 -8.95 -16.16
C ILE A 417 -1.33 -7.98 -17.10
N GLU A 418 -1.61 -6.75 -16.66
CA GLU A 418 -2.16 -5.70 -17.52
C GLU A 418 -1.23 -5.40 -18.71
N ALA A 419 0.08 -5.24 -18.46
CA ALA A 419 1.06 -4.99 -19.52
C ALA A 419 1.15 -6.17 -20.51
N LEU A 420 1.16 -7.40 -20.00
CA LEU A 420 1.14 -8.61 -20.81
C LEU A 420 -0.13 -8.69 -21.66
N TYR A 421 -1.29 -8.45 -21.05
CA TYR A 421 -2.59 -8.45 -21.71
C TYR A 421 -2.64 -7.42 -22.85
N GLU A 422 -2.22 -6.18 -22.57
CA GLU A 422 -2.20 -5.12 -23.58
C GLU A 422 -1.23 -5.41 -24.73
N TYR A 423 -0.10 -6.06 -24.44
CA TYR A 423 0.79 -6.57 -25.49
C TYR A 423 0.11 -7.64 -26.35
N MET A 424 -0.52 -8.64 -25.73
CA MET A 424 -1.23 -9.70 -26.43
C MET A 424 -2.41 -9.17 -27.25
N LYS A 425 -3.16 -8.20 -26.71
CA LYS A 425 -4.27 -7.53 -27.40
C LYS A 425 -3.81 -6.91 -28.71
N ARG A 426 -2.71 -6.14 -28.69
CA ARG A 426 -2.14 -5.52 -29.90
C ARG A 426 -1.59 -6.53 -30.89
N THR A 427 -1.03 -7.63 -30.41
CA THR A 427 -0.48 -8.68 -31.28
C THR A 427 -1.59 -9.43 -32.00
N ILE A 428 -2.58 -9.95 -31.27
CA ILE A 428 -3.71 -10.70 -31.86
C ILE A 428 -4.58 -9.80 -32.73
N ALA A 429 -4.79 -8.54 -32.34
CA ALA A 429 -5.51 -7.57 -33.16
C ALA A 429 -4.95 -7.50 -34.59
N LYS A 430 -3.62 -7.39 -34.75
CA LYS A 430 -2.96 -7.34 -36.08
C LYS A 430 -3.13 -8.60 -36.92
N GLU A 431 -3.40 -9.74 -36.27
CA GLU A 431 -3.64 -11.03 -36.92
C GLU A 431 -5.12 -11.19 -37.33
N CYS A 432 -6.01 -10.32 -36.83
CA CYS A 432 -7.45 -10.39 -37.03
C CYS A 432 -7.95 -9.40 -38.11
N PRO A 433 -9.08 -9.71 -38.78
CA PRO A 433 -9.73 -8.78 -39.70
C PRO A 433 -10.00 -7.42 -39.05
N GLY A 434 -9.68 -6.33 -39.76
CA GLY A 434 -9.94 -4.96 -39.28
C GLY A 434 -9.07 -4.49 -38.12
N ASN A 435 -8.04 -5.25 -37.72
CA ASN A 435 -7.27 -5.01 -36.50
C ASN A 435 -8.11 -5.07 -35.22
N ASP A 436 -9.18 -5.87 -35.21
CA ASP A 436 -10.05 -6.04 -34.04
C ASP A 436 -9.63 -7.27 -33.22
N PRO A 437 -9.24 -7.12 -31.95
CA PRO A 437 -8.91 -8.26 -31.09
C PRO A 437 -10.13 -9.12 -30.70
N ASN A 438 -11.36 -8.71 -31.02
CA ASN A 438 -12.60 -9.37 -30.56
C ASN A 438 -12.56 -9.58 -29.04
N GLU A 439 -12.36 -8.47 -28.32
CA GLU A 439 -12.33 -8.45 -26.85
C GLU A 439 -13.75 -8.62 -26.30
N ARG A 440 -13.96 -9.61 -25.43
CA ARG A 440 -15.23 -9.85 -24.75
C ARG A 440 -15.07 -9.83 -23.24
N GLU A 441 -16.13 -9.44 -22.56
CA GLU A 441 -16.20 -9.50 -21.10
C GLU A 441 -16.93 -10.76 -20.67
N LEU A 442 -16.25 -11.65 -19.94
CA LEU A 442 -16.73 -13.01 -19.66
C LEU A 442 -16.47 -13.44 -18.21
N PHE A 443 -17.29 -14.36 -17.71
CA PHE A 443 -17.19 -14.93 -16.38
C PHE A 443 -16.30 -16.17 -16.33
N HIS A 444 -15.59 -16.35 -15.22
CA HIS A 444 -14.80 -17.54 -14.92
C HIS A 444 -15.01 -17.95 -13.45
N GLY A 445 -15.32 -19.22 -13.20
CA GLY A 445 -15.47 -19.76 -11.85
C GLY A 445 -14.30 -20.65 -11.48
N THR A 446 -13.83 -20.54 -10.24
CA THR A 446 -12.75 -21.38 -9.73
C THR A 446 -12.79 -21.47 -8.20
N SER A 447 -11.82 -22.15 -7.59
CA SER A 447 -11.75 -22.34 -6.14
C SER A 447 -10.36 -22.47 -5.55
N GLY A 448 -10.29 -22.34 -4.22
CA GLY A 448 -9.08 -22.59 -3.44
C GLY A 448 -7.90 -21.73 -3.87
N GLN A 449 -6.72 -22.34 -3.96
CA GLN A 449 -5.47 -21.65 -4.30
C GLN A 449 -5.48 -21.03 -5.71
N ALA A 450 -6.35 -21.50 -6.62
CA ALA A 450 -6.44 -20.93 -7.96
C ALA A 450 -6.97 -19.48 -7.94
N ILE A 451 -7.76 -19.09 -6.92
CA ILE A 451 -8.22 -17.70 -6.77
C ILE A 451 -7.02 -16.78 -6.56
N GLU A 452 -6.13 -17.11 -5.63
CA GLU A 452 -4.91 -16.33 -5.37
C GLU A 452 -3.93 -16.41 -6.54
N GLY A 453 -3.81 -17.57 -7.19
CA GLY A 453 -3.01 -17.75 -8.40
C GLY A 453 -3.45 -16.81 -9.52
N ILE A 454 -4.73 -16.80 -9.89
CA ILE A 454 -5.26 -15.94 -10.96
C ILE A 454 -5.05 -14.46 -10.64
N ILE A 455 -5.23 -14.04 -9.38
CA ILE A 455 -4.99 -12.65 -8.97
C ILE A 455 -3.51 -12.26 -9.16
N ASN A 456 -2.58 -13.14 -8.79
CA ASN A 456 -1.16 -12.84 -8.78
C ASN A 456 -0.45 -13.05 -10.13
N THR A 457 -0.85 -14.07 -10.88
CA THR A 457 -0.16 -14.51 -12.10
C THR A 457 -1.08 -14.60 -13.32
N GLY A 458 -2.34 -14.15 -13.22
CA GLY A 458 -3.30 -14.27 -14.32
C GLY A 458 -3.63 -15.72 -14.69
N PHE A 459 -4.19 -15.89 -15.89
CA PHE A 459 -4.52 -17.21 -16.45
C PHE A 459 -3.29 -17.88 -17.07
N ASP A 460 -2.42 -18.38 -16.21
CA ASP A 460 -1.19 -19.09 -16.58
C ASP A 460 -1.50 -20.49 -17.13
N ASP A 461 -1.03 -20.75 -18.36
CA ASP A 461 -1.33 -21.92 -19.16
C ASP A 461 -0.80 -23.23 -18.54
N ARG A 462 0.19 -23.14 -17.65
CA ARG A 462 0.71 -24.28 -16.89
C ARG A 462 -0.36 -24.90 -15.97
N PHE A 463 -1.34 -24.11 -15.53
CA PHE A 463 -2.41 -24.55 -14.63
C PHE A 463 -3.73 -24.89 -15.35
N PHE A 464 -3.77 -24.82 -16.67
CA PHE A 464 -4.98 -25.19 -17.41
C PHE A 464 -5.28 -26.68 -17.24
N SER A 465 -6.55 -26.96 -16.91
CA SER A 465 -7.02 -28.32 -16.65
C SER A 465 -6.87 -29.17 -17.91
N PRO A 466 -6.26 -30.38 -17.82
CA PRO A 466 -6.18 -31.30 -18.94
C PRO A 466 -7.54 -31.92 -19.29
N ASP A 467 -8.50 -31.89 -18.37
CA ASP A 467 -9.78 -32.61 -18.48
C ASP A 467 -10.90 -31.76 -19.13
N GLY A 468 -10.54 -30.64 -19.74
CA GLY A 468 -11.49 -29.74 -20.38
C GLY A 468 -12.14 -30.35 -21.64
N ALA A 469 -13.43 -30.08 -21.86
CA ALA A 469 -14.18 -30.60 -22.99
C ALA A 469 -13.64 -30.16 -24.37
N TRP A 470 -12.98 -29.01 -24.43
CA TRP A 470 -12.23 -28.49 -25.59
C TRP A 470 -10.73 -28.41 -25.30
N GLY A 471 -10.24 -29.33 -24.46
CA GLY A 471 -8.83 -29.52 -24.16
C GLY A 471 -8.26 -28.55 -23.12
N ARG A 472 -6.94 -28.44 -23.12
CA ARG A 472 -6.15 -27.76 -22.09
C ARG A 472 -6.13 -26.24 -22.29
N GLY A 473 -7.20 -25.57 -21.88
CA GLY A 473 -7.38 -24.12 -21.98
C GLY A 473 -7.98 -23.50 -20.72
N ALA A 474 -8.07 -22.17 -20.71
CA ALA A 474 -8.89 -21.43 -19.76
C ALA A 474 -10.30 -21.21 -20.34
N TYR A 475 -11.31 -21.56 -19.56
CA TYR A 475 -12.72 -21.59 -19.96
C TYR A 475 -13.46 -20.40 -19.38
N PHE A 476 -14.22 -19.72 -20.23
CA PHE A 476 -15.01 -18.54 -19.88
C PHE A 476 -16.44 -18.71 -20.37
N ALA A 477 -17.39 -18.04 -19.73
CA ALA A 477 -18.79 -18.06 -20.14
C ALA A 477 -19.38 -16.65 -20.13
N ASP A 478 -20.32 -16.38 -21.03
CA ASP A 478 -21.09 -15.13 -21.04
C ASP A 478 -22.19 -15.10 -19.96
N ASN A 479 -22.54 -16.26 -19.42
CA ASN A 479 -23.53 -16.42 -18.36
C ASN A 479 -22.88 -16.85 -17.04
N PRO A 480 -23.06 -16.09 -15.94
CA PRO A 480 -22.42 -16.40 -14.65
C PRO A 480 -22.94 -17.70 -14.04
N ARG A 481 -24.11 -18.21 -14.44
CA ARG A 481 -24.63 -19.51 -13.97
C ARG A 481 -23.69 -20.66 -14.34
N LYS A 482 -23.12 -20.64 -15.54
CA LYS A 482 -22.13 -21.64 -15.96
C LYS A 482 -20.87 -21.56 -15.12
N SER A 483 -20.35 -20.35 -14.89
CA SER A 483 -19.17 -20.16 -14.05
C SER A 483 -19.43 -20.55 -12.60
N ASN A 484 -20.64 -20.37 -12.07
CA ASN A 484 -21.03 -20.79 -10.72
C ASN A 484 -20.86 -22.31 -10.50
N ASP A 485 -21.07 -23.14 -11.53
CA ASP A 485 -20.87 -24.59 -11.44
C ASP A 485 -19.42 -24.97 -11.09
N TYR A 486 -18.47 -24.08 -11.39
CA TYR A 486 -17.04 -24.24 -11.11
C TYR A 486 -16.56 -23.37 -9.92
N ALA A 487 -17.48 -22.68 -9.25
CA ALA A 487 -17.23 -21.86 -8.06
C ALA A 487 -17.83 -22.53 -6.81
N PRO A 488 -17.21 -23.61 -6.29
CA PRO A 488 -17.68 -24.27 -5.09
C PRO A 488 -17.69 -23.32 -3.89
N ARG A 489 -18.61 -23.61 -2.98
CA ARG A 489 -18.75 -22.91 -1.71
C ARG A 489 -17.55 -23.21 -0.81
N ASP A 490 -16.94 -22.15 -0.28
CA ASP A 490 -15.98 -22.24 0.80
C ASP A 490 -16.65 -22.78 2.08
N ALA A 491 -16.09 -23.85 2.64
CA ALA A 491 -16.71 -24.59 3.74
C ALA A 491 -16.80 -23.76 5.04
N GLN A 492 -15.87 -22.83 5.26
CA GLN A 492 -15.78 -22.05 6.49
C GLN A 492 -16.64 -20.79 6.42
N THR A 493 -16.60 -20.10 5.28
CA THR A 493 -17.18 -18.76 5.12
C THR A 493 -18.52 -18.76 4.39
N ASN A 494 -18.91 -19.88 3.75
CA ASN A 494 -20.06 -19.95 2.84
C ASN A 494 -19.95 -19.01 1.63
N ARG A 495 -18.73 -18.61 1.25
CA ARG A 495 -18.50 -17.70 0.12
C ARG A 495 -18.14 -18.46 -1.14
N ARG A 496 -18.51 -17.90 -2.28
CA ARG A 496 -18.12 -18.32 -3.63
C ARG A 496 -17.43 -17.17 -4.32
N VAL A 497 -16.54 -17.48 -5.25
CA VAL A 497 -15.82 -16.50 -6.06
C VAL A 497 -15.98 -16.81 -7.52
N ILE A 498 -16.36 -15.80 -8.30
CA ILE A 498 -16.20 -15.82 -9.75
C ILE A 498 -15.46 -14.56 -10.19
N PHE A 499 -14.74 -14.66 -11.30
CA PHE A 499 -14.06 -13.54 -11.93
C PHE A 499 -14.87 -13.02 -13.11
N TYR A 500 -14.86 -11.70 -13.29
CA TYR A 500 -15.26 -11.03 -14.53
C TYR A 500 -14.00 -10.57 -15.24
N ASN A 501 -13.83 -10.96 -16.50
CA ASN A 501 -12.55 -10.93 -17.21
C ASN A 501 -12.72 -10.22 -18.54
N LYS A 502 -11.66 -9.55 -19.02
CA LYS A 502 -11.56 -9.15 -20.42
C LYS A 502 -10.77 -10.21 -21.17
N VAL A 503 -11.32 -10.74 -22.25
CA VAL A 503 -10.78 -11.91 -22.95
C VAL A 503 -10.64 -11.59 -24.44
N ILE A 504 -9.44 -11.79 -24.98
CA ILE A 504 -9.11 -11.58 -26.40
C ILE A 504 -9.40 -12.88 -27.14
N LEU A 505 -10.53 -12.93 -27.85
CA LEU A 505 -10.95 -14.12 -28.59
C LEU A 505 -10.34 -14.19 -29.98
N GLY A 506 -9.99 -13.04 -30.57
CA GLY A 506 -9.53 -12.94 -31.95
C GLY A 506 -10.49 -13.64 -32.93
N VAL A 507 -9.92 -14.34 -33.91
CA VAL A 507 -10.67 -15.27 -34.77
C VAL A 507 -11.05 -16.53 -33.98
N GLU A 508 -12.35 -16.70 -33.71
CA GLU A 508 -12.95 -17.81 -32.95
C GLU A 508 -13.15 -19.05 -33.84
N SER A 509 -12.74 -20.23 -33.36
CA SER A 509 -13.14 -21.50 -33.98
C SER A 509 -14.44 -21.98 -33.35
N GLU A 510 -15.55 -21.83 -34.07
CA GLU A 510 -16.86 -22.31 -33.62
C GLU A 510 -16.91 -23.85 -33.63
N GLN A 511 -17.27 -24.46 -32.49
CA GLN A 511 -17.36 -25.91 -32.34
C GLN A 511 -18.68 -26.33 -31.67
N GLN A 512 -19.31 -27.35 -32.26
CA GLN A 512 -20.54 -27.96 -31.73
C GLN A 512 -20.29 -29.30 -31.02
N ASN A 513 -19.10 -29.88 -31.22
CA ASN A 513 -18.67 -31.14 -30.59
C ASN A 513 -17.48 -30.87 -29.68
N THR A 514 -17.31 -31.70 -28.64
CA THR A 514 -16.16 -31.65 -27.74
C THR A 514 -14.89 -32.13 -28.44
N ASN A 515 -13.76 -31.52 -28.12
CA ASN A 515 -12.44 -31.99 -28.52
C ASN A 515 -11.44 -31.81 -27.37
N ASN A 516 -11.39 -32.80 -26.47
CA ASN A 516 -10.54 -32.77 -25.28
C ASN A 516 -9.04 -32.92 -25.58
N THR A 517 -8.64 -33.15 -26.84
CA THR A 517 -7.23 -33.32 -27.23
C THR A 517 -6.51 -32.01 -27.54
N LEU A 518 -7.23 -30.90 -27.61
CA LEU A 518 -6.65 -29.59 -27.94
C LEU A 518 -5.69 -29.13 -26.83
N SER A 519 -4.50 -28.72 -27.24
CA SER A 519 -3.53 -28.00 -26.39
C SER A 519 -3.25 -26.58 -26.88
N ALA A 520 -3.87 -26.20 -27.99
CA ALA A 520 -3.81 -24.88 -28.61
C ALA A 520 -5.11 -24.63 -29.39
N ALA A 521 -5.37 -23.36 -29.73
CA ALA A 521 -6.45 -23.02 -30.63
C ALA A 521 -6.25 -23.73 -32.00
N PRO A 522 -7.34 -24.12 -32.69
CA PRO A 522 -7.26 -24.70 -34.03
C PRO A 522 -6.48 -23.82 -35.02
N GLN A 523 -5.95 -24.42 -36.07
CA GLN A 523 -5.14 -23.71 -37.06
C GLN A 523 -5.87 -22.46 -37.59
N ASN A 524 -5.15 -21.34 -37.67
CA ASN A 524 -5.66 -20.01 -38.08
C ASN A 524 -6.70 -19.38 -37.14
N HIS A 525 -6.86 -19.91 -35.92
CA HIS A 525 -7.75 -19.37 -34.90
C HIS A 525 -6.97 -19.02 -33.63
N HIS A 526 -7.59 -18.21 -32.77
CA HIS A 526 -6.97 -17.73 -31.52
C HIS A 526 -7.70 -18.24 -30.27
N SER A 527 -8.92 -18.73 -30.44
CA SER A 527 -9.77 -19.29 -29.38
C SER A 527 -10.75 -20.31 -29.96
N VAL A 528 -11.44 -21.03 -29.07
CA VAL A 528 -12.59 -21.87 -29.41
C VAL A 528 -13.85 -21.23 -28.84
N HIS A 529 -14.91 -21.16 -29.66
CA HIS A 529 -16.26 -20.83 -29.22
C HIS A 529 -17.10 -22.11 -29.23
N ALA A 530 -17.37 -22.64 -28.05
CA ALA A 530 -18.29 -23.74 -27.87
C ALA A 530 -19.73 -23.21 -27.87
N VAL A 531 -20.51 -23.65 -28.85
CA VAL A 531 -21.89 -23.16 -29.04
C VAL A 531 -22.82 -23.80 -28.02
N GLY A 532 -23.47 -22.98 -27.19
CA GLY A 532 -24.49 -23.44 -26.25
C GLY A 532 -25.72 -24.02 -26.98
N GLY A 533 -26.42 -24.94 -26.31
CA GLY A 533 -27.59 -25.64 -26.85
C GLY A 533 -27.28 -26.89 -27.66
N TRP A 534 -26.01 -27.25 -27.82
CA TRP A 534 -25.56 -28.42 -28.59
C TRP A 534 -24.73 -29.37 -27.71
N ALA A 535 -24.75 -30.67 -28.05
CA ALA A 535 -24.01 -31.72 -27.35
C ALA A 535 -24.22 -31.80 -25.80
N GLY A 536 -25.36 -31.33 -25.30
CA GLY A 536 -25.69 -31.35 -23.86
C GLY A 536 -25.14 -30.17 -23.04
N PHE A 537 -24.47 -29.21 -23.68
CA PHE A 537 -23.98 -27.99 -23.03
C PHE A 537 -25.01 -26.86 -23.17
N GLN A 538 -25.48 -26.30 -22.06
CA GLN A 538 -26.53 -25.28 -22.07
C GLN A 538 -26.02 -23.87 -22.45
N TYR A 539 -24.77 -23.55 -22.12
CA TYR A 539 -24.23 -22.20 -22.21
C TYR A 539 -23.13 -22.11 -23.26
N HIS A 540 -22.92 -20.92 -23.82
CA HIS A 540 -21.74 -20.67 -24.64
C HIS A 540 -20.50 -20.64 -23.75
N GLU A 541 -19.46 -21.34 -24.19
CA GLU A 541 -18.16 -21.32 -23.53
C GLU A 541 -17.10 -20.83 -24.52
N TYR A 542 -16.14 -20.06 -24.02
CA TYR A 542 -15.06 -19.49 -24.81
C TYR A 542 -13.74 -19.95 -24.20
N ILE A 543 -12.87 -20.53 -25.02
CA ILE A 543 -11.65 -21.18 -24.55
C ILE A 543 -10.44 -20.52 -25.21
N ILE A 544 -9.52 -20.05 -24.37
CA ILE A 544 -8.21 -19.55 -24.80
C ILE A 544 -7.13 -20.51 -24.34
N TYR A 545 -6.01 -20.53 -25.06
CA TYR A 545 -4.92 -21.47 -24.83
C TYR A 545 -3.57 -20.80 -24.56
N ARG A 546 -3.47 -19.46 -24.72
CA ARG A 546 -2.22 -18.73 -24.52
C ARG A 546 -2.29 -17.87 -23.27
N TYR A 547 -1.18 -17.84 -22.54
CA TYR A 547 -1.01 -16.91 -21.44
C TYR A 547 -1.08 -15.45 -21.92
N GLY A 548 -1.76 -14.60 -21.15
CA GLY A 548 -1.95 -13.18 -21.48
C GLY A 548 -3.14 -12.87 -22.39
N GLN A 549 -3.89 -13.87 -22.90
CA GLN A 549 -5.12 -13.63 -23.66
C GLN A 549 -6.32 -13.19 -22.80
N ALA A 550 -6.25 -13.33 -21.47
CA ALA A 550 -7.28 -12.87 -20.55
C ALA A 550 -6.71 -12.03 -19.41
N LEU A 551 -7.39 -10.94 -19.10
CA LEU A 551 -7.16 -10.10 -17.94
C LEU A 551 -8.24 -10.39 -16.90
N PRO A 552 -7.90 -10.97 -15.73
CA PRO A 552 -8.82 -11.02 -14.62
C PRO A 552 -9.07 -9.59 -14.11
N TYR A 553 -10.26 -9.05 -14.39
CA TYR A 553 -10.55 -7.63 -14.18
C TYR A 553 -11.22 -7.38 -12.82
N LEU A 554 -12.27 -8.14 -12.50
CA LEU A 554 -12.97 -8.04 -11.22
C LEU A 554 -13.09 -9.41 -10.57
N LYS A 555 -12.90 -9.46 -9.25
CA LYS A 555 -13.25 -10.57 -8.37
C LYS A 555 -14.61 -10.29 -7.74
N ILE A 556 -15.56 -11.20 -7.92
CA ILE A 556 -16.91 -11.10 -7.37
C ILE A 556 -17.06 -12.17 -6.29
N THR A 557 -17.30 -11.74 -5.05
CA THR A 557 -17.56 -12.61 -3.92
C THR A 557 -19.05 -12.59 -3.60
N TYR A 558 -19.68 -13.76 -3.48
CA TYR A 558 -21.12 -13.89 -3.23
C TYR A 558 -21.41 -15.15 -2.40
N THR A 559 -22.61 -15.25 -1.83
CA THR A 559 -23.16 -16.52 -1.30
C THR A 559 -24.16 -17.09 -2.29
N ALA A 560 -24.30 -18.41 -2.41
CA ALA A 560 -25.38 -19.07 -3.15
C ALA A 560 -25.61 -20.51 -2.67
#